data_AF-A0A9X5H4R9-F1
#
_entry.id   AF-A0A9X5H4R9-F1
#
_cell.length_a   1.000
_cell.length_b   1.000
_cell.length_c   1.000
_cell.angle_alpha   90.00
_cell.angle_beta   90.00
_cell.angle_gamma   90.00
#
_symmetry.space_group_name_H-M   'P 1'
#
loop_
_entity.id
_entity.type
_entity.pdbx_description
1 polymer ?
#
loop_
_entity_poly.entity_id
_entity_poly.type
_entity_poly.pdbx_seq_one_letter_code
_entity_poly.pdbx_strand_id
1 'polypeptide(L)'
;MLNRHSKKFIRYLRSTSPDFENRVYTYSYLERNHPEPIESIYATVRYLSSEGYLEIAKLNGSHFGVILTEKALHPYEFSWTQIISFLFTSIFTPIVVSIATTLLTLWLSTL
;
A
#
# COMPACT_ATOMS: atom_id res chain seq x y z
N MET A 1 -4.49 -5.84 -2.21
CA MET A 1 -4.51 -6.53 -0.89
C MET A 1 -3.18 -7.26 -0.70
N LEU A 2 -2.50 -7.06 0.43
CA LEU A 2 -1.19 -7.67 0.69
C LEU A 2 -1.29 -9.19 0.96
N ASN A 3 -0.38 -9.96 0.38
CA ASN A 3 -0.22 -11.39 0.67
C ASN A 3 0.39 -11.61 2.08
N ARG A 4 0.38 -12.87 2.56
CA ARG A 4 0.86 -13.22 3.90
C ARG A 4 2.36 -12.92 4.10
N HIS A 5 3.18 -13.15 3.09
CA HIS A 5 4.63 -12.92 3.13
C HIS A 5 4.95 -11.43 3.27
N SER A 6 4.36 -10.59 2.42
CA SER A 6 4.51 -9.14 2.45
C SER A 6 4.04 -8.53 3.77
N LYS A 7 2.94 -9.03 4.35
CA LYS A 7 2.50 -8.61 5.69
C LYS A 7 3.51 -8.97 6.78
N LYS A 8 4.08 -10.18 6.72
CA LYS A 8 5.10 -10.62 7.68
C LYS A 8 6.37 -9.76 7.56
N PHE A 9 6.78 -9.44 6.33
CA PHE A 9 7.94 -8.59 6.06
C PHE A 9 7.74 -7.15 6.58
N ILE A 10 6.60 -6.51 6.29
CA ILE A 10 6.29 -5.18 6.86
C ILE A 10 6.28 -5.23 8.39
N ARG A 11 5.69 -6.28 8.99
CA ARG A 11 5.68 -6.44 10.45
C ARG A 11 7.10 -6.57 11.00
N TYR A 12 7.96 -7.33 10.33
CA TYR A 12 9.37 -7.45 10.68
C TYR A 12 10.04 -6.07 10.68
N LEU A 13 9.95 -5.33 9.58
CA LEU A 13 10.54 -3.99 9.48
C LEU A 13 10.03 -3.06 10.57
N ARG A 14 8.72 -3.04 10.85
CA ARG A 14 8.14 -2.21 11.93
C ARG A 14 8.61 -2.60 13.33
N SER A 15 8.99 -3.86 13.53
CA SER A 15 9.47 -4.37 14.82
C SER A 15 10.97 -4.21 15.01
N THR A 16 11.71 -3.87 13.96
CA THR A 16 13.17 -3.70 13.98
C THR A 16 13.54 -2.25 13.73
N SER A 17 14.68 -1.83 14.30
CA SER A 17 15.20 -0.48 14.06
C SER A 17 15.97 -0.45 12.73
N PRO A 18 15.83 0.63 11.93
CA PRO A 18 16.64 0.83 10.73
C PRO A 18 18.13 0.90 11.08
N ASP A 19 18.99 0.41 10.19
CA ASP A 19 20.45 0.38 10.41
C ASP A 19 21.17 1.62 9.88
N PHE A 20 20.51 2.43 9.04
CA PHE A 20 21.11 3.61 8.43
C PHE A 20 20.21 4.84 8.56
N GLU A 21 20.81 5.93 9.06
CA GLU A 21 20.15 7.24 9.27
C GLU A 21 18.79 7.17 10.01
N ASN A 22 18.60 6.16 10.87
CA ASN A 22 17.34 5.90 11.59
C ASN A 22 16.10 5.79 10.69
N ARG A 23 16.27 5.48 9.40
CA ARG A 23 15.15 5.43 8.44
C ARG A 23 15.28 4.38 7.36
N VAL A 24 16.52 4.00 6.99
CA VAL A 24 16.78 3.05 5.91
C VAL A 24 17.14 1.69 6.49
N TYR A 25 16.50 0.65 5.94
CA TYR A 25 16.91 -0.74 6.10
C TYR A 25 17.76 -1.12 4.89
N THR A 26 19.08 -1.20 5.07
CA THR A 26 20.03 -1.54 4.01
C THR A 26 19.84 -3.00 3.57
N TYR A 27 20.02 -3.31 2.29
CA TYR A 27 19.92 -4.70 1.81
C TYR A 27 20.91 -5.62 2.51
N SER A 28 22.11 -5.14 2.84
CA SER A 28 23.11 -5.89 3.63
C SER A 28 22.68 -6.17 5.07
N TYR A 29 21.84 -5.32 5.66
CA TYR A 29 21.23 -5.57 6.96
C TYR A 29 20.13 -6.64 6.83
N LEU A 30 19.27 -6.51 5.82
CA LEU A 30 18.18 -7.45 5.58
C LEU A 30 18.70 -8.85 5.26
N GLU A 31 19.74 -8.98 4.43
CA GLU A 31 20.37 -10.26 4.10
C GLU A 31 20.91 -10.99 5.34
N ARG A 32 21.46 -10.25 6.30
CA ARG A 32 22.06 -10.83 7.53
C ARG A 32 21.04 -11.16 8.61
N ASN A 33 19.94 -10.42 8.68
CA ASN A 33 19.02 -10.47 9.82
C ASN A 33 17.63 -11.02 9.47
N HIS A 34 17.33 -11.19 8.19
CA HIS A 34 16.06 -11.77 7.74
C HIS A 34 16.30 -13.21 7.27
N PRO A 35 15.45 -14.17 7.66
CA PRO A 35 15.68 -15.60 7.39
C PRO A 35 15.44 -16.01 5.92
N GLU A 36 14.85 -15.15 5.11
CA GLU A 36 14.58 -15.44 3.69
C GLU A 36 15.77 -15.07 2.81
N PRO A 37 15.98 -15.78 1.69
CA PRO A 37 17.05 -15.47 0.75
C PRO A 37 16.87 -14.08 0.14
N ILE A 38 17.99 -13.45 -0.24
CA ILE A 38 18.01 -12.06 -0.70
C ILE A 38 17.16 -11.84 -1.96
N GLU A 39 17.03 -12.84 -2.82
CA GLU A 39 16.14 -12.81 -4.00
C GLU A 39 14.66 -12.70 -3.60
N SER A 40 14.24 -13.41 -2.55
CA SER A 40 12.88 -13.31 -2.00
C SER A 40 12.63 -11.93 -1.40
N ILE A 41 13.64 -11.39 -0.72
CA ILE A 41 13.60 -10.04 -0.16
C ILE A 41 13.44 -9.02 -1.30
N TYR A 42 14.24 -9.11 -2.36
CA TYR A 42 14.13 -8.21 -3.53
C TYR A 42 12.76 -8.31 -4.21
N ALA A 43 12.24 -9.52 -4.42
CA ALA A 43 10.91 -9.71 -5.01
C ALA A 43 9.82 -9.07 -4.12
N THR A 44 9.90 -9.30 -2.81
CA THR A 44 8.97 -8.74 -1.83
C THR A 44 9.06 -7.21 -1.79
N VAL A 45 10.26 -6.65 -1.79
CA VAL A 45 10.50 -5.20 -1.81
C VAL A 45 9.95 -4.57 -3.08
N ARG A 46 10.19 -5.15 -4.26
CA ARG A 46 9.65 -4.64 -5.53
C ARG A 46 8.13 -4.58 -5.51
N TYR A 47 7.49 -5.67 -5.06
CA TYR A 47 6.04 -5.73 -4.93
C TYR A 47 5.50 -4.70 -3.92
N LEU A 48 6.12 -4.62 -2.74
CA LEU A 48 5.70 -3.65 -1.72
C LEU A 48 5.93 -2.21 -2.14
N SER A 49 6.96 -1.93 -2.94
CA SER A 49 7.21 -0.61 -3.47
C SER A 49 6.21 -0.23 -4.55
N SER A 50 5.85 -1.15 -5.47
CA SER A 50 4.78 -0.89 -6.44
C SER A 50 3.42 -0.65 -5.79
N GLU A 51 3.18 -1.26 -4.63
CA GLU A 51 1.97 -1.05 -3.83
C GLU A 51 2.03 0.20 -2.94
N GLY A 52 3.15 0.94 -2.95
CA GLY A 52 3.33 2.17 -2.18
C GLY A 52 3.52 1.96 -0.68
N TYR A 53 3.91 0.76 -0.24
CA TYR A 53 4.25 0.48 1.16
C TYR A 53 5.73 0.77 1.47
N LEU A 54 6.61 0.64 0.48
CA LEU A 54 8.04 0.88 0.63
C LEU A 54 8.57 1.89 -0.39
N GLU A 55 9.52 2.71 0.04
CA GLU A 55 10.34 3.52 -0.84
C GLU A 55 11.73 2.91 -0.96
N ILE A 56 12.30 2.96 -2.17
CA ILE A 56 13.65 2.47 -2.43
C ILE A 56 14.64 3.60 -2.13
N ALA A 57 15.50 3.38 -1.13
CA ALA A 57 16.58 4.30 -0.82
C ALA A 57 17.67 4.22 -1.90
N LYS A 58 18.02 5.38 -2.46
CA LYS A 58 19.05 5.52 -3.50
C LYS A 58 20.21 6.37 -3.00
N LEU A 59 21.42 5.90 -3.23
CA LEU A 59 22.66 6.62 -2.97
C LEU A 59 23.47 6.62 -4.27
N ASN A 60 23.79 7.81 -4.79
CA ASN A 60 24.52 7.98 -6.05
C ASN A 60 23.92 7.20 -7.24
N GLY A 61 22.59 7.06 -7.29
CA GLY A 61 21.88 6.31 -8.33
C GLY A 61 21.75 4.81 -8.07
N SER A 62 22.46 4.26 -7.08
CA SER A 62 22.39 2.85 -6.70
C SER A 62 21.36 2.61 -5.60
N HIS A 63 20.57 1.55 -5.74
CA HIS A 63 19.61 1.13 -4.71
C HIS A 63 20.38 0.43 -3.59
N PHE A 64 20.28 0.92 -2.36
CA PHE A 64 21.04 0.36 -1.24
C PHE A 64 20.15 -0.11 -0.08
N GLY A 65 18.89 0.28 -0.04
CA GLY A 65 17.96 -0.17 1.00
C GLY A 65 16.53 0.25 0.74
N VAL A 66 15.71 0.13 1.78
CA VAL A 66 14.29 0.47 1.75
C VAL A 66 13.89 1.32 2.95
N ILE A 67 12.86 2.14 2.76
CA ILE A 67 12.28 3.01 3.78
C ILE A 67 10.79 2.64 3.92
N LEU A 68 10.30 2.57 5.15
CA LEU A 68 8.87 2.41 5.42
C LEU A 68 8.13 3.71 5.11
N THR A 69 7.10 3.62 4.28
CA THR A 69 6.19 4.74 4.03
C THR A 69 5.15 4.87 5.14
N GLU A 70 4.44 5.99 5.17
CA GLU A 70 3.28 6.22 6.04
C GLU A 70 2.24 5.10 5.92
N LYS A 71 2.00 4.64 4.68
CA LYS A 71 1.07 3.54 4.38
C LYS A 71 1.48 2.23 5.03
N ALA A 72 2.78 1.97 5.17
CA ALA A 72 3.28 0.77 5.85
C ALA A 72 3.27 0.90 7.37
N LEU A 73 3.42 2.10 7.92
CA LEU A 73 3.33 2.37 9.36
C LEU A 73 1.88 2.24 9.86
N HIS A 74 0.92 2.74 9.07
CA HIS A 74 -0.51 2.81 9.43
C HIS A 74 -1.41 2.00 8.48
N PRO A 75 -1.19 0.69 8.28
CA PRO A 75 -1.87 -0.07 7.22
C PRO A 75 -3.40 -0.15 7.38
N TYR A 76 -3.91 -0.04 8.61
CA TYR A 76 -5.35 -0.11 8.89
C TYR A 76 -6.10 1.14 8.44
N GLU A 77 -5.53 2.32 8.65
CA GLU A 77 -6.13 3.60 8.28
C GLU A 77 -6.31 3.68 6.76
N PHE A 78 -5.25 3.36 6.01
CA PHE A 78 -5.29 3.37 4.56
C PHE A 78 -6.22 2.29 3.97
N SER A 79 -6.28 1.10 4.58
CA SER A 79 -7.20 0.04 4.12
C SER A 79 -8.66 0.47 4.28
N TRP A 80 -8.98 1.14 5.38
CA TRP A 80 -10.33 1.64 5.65
C TRP A 80 -10.75 2.74 4.66
N THR A 81 -9.86 3.70 4.40
CA THR A 81 -10.11 4.73 3.38
C THR A 81 -10.36 4.12 2.00
N GLN A 82 -9.60 3.08 1.64
CA GLN A 82 -9.75 2.41 0.36
C GLN A 82 -11.08 1.66 0.25
N ILE A 83 -11.50 0.99 1.33
CA ILE A 83 -12.80 0.30 1.41
C ILE A 83 -13.95 1.32 1.31
N ILE A 84 -13.88 2.43 2.04
CA ILE A 84 -14.89 3.49 1.99
C ILE A 84 -14.98 4.06 0.56
N SER A 85 -13.85 4.43 -0.04
CA SER A 85 -13.83 4.97 -1.40
C SER A 85 -14.44 3.99 -2.39
N PHE A 86 -14.10 2.70 -2.31
CA PHE A 86 -14.68 1.68 -3.17
C PHE A 86 -16.20 1.58 -3.00
N LEU A 87 -16.70 1.56 -1.76
CA LEU A 87 -18.15 1.52 -1.49
C LEU A 87 -18.88 2.72 -2.08
N PHE A 88 -18.32 3.93 -1.95
CA PHE A 88 -18.92 5.13 -2.52
C PHE A 88 -18.91 5.08 -4.05
N THR A 89 -17.75 4.85 -4.67
CA THR A 89 -17.61 4.91 -6.13
C THR A 89 -18.35 3.77 -6.84
N SER A 90 -18.34 2.56 -6.28
CA SER A 90 -18.86 1.37 -6.97
C SER A 90 -20.32 1.04 -6.62
N ILE A 91 -20.84 1.48 -5.47
CA ILE A 91 -22.19 1.13 -5.03
C ILE A 91 -23.05 2.38 -4.87
N PHE A 92 -22.60 3.33 -4.05
CA PHE A 92 -23.41 4.50 -3.73
C PHE A 92 -23.62 5.42 -4.94
N THR A 93 -22.55 5.73 -5.69
CA THR A 93 -22.64 6.62 -6.85
C THR A 93 -23.60 6.08 -7.92
N PRO A 94 -23.53 4.80 -8.36
CA PRO A 94 -24.51 4.26 -9.31
C PRO A 94 -25.96 4.30 -8.82
N ILE A 95 -26.21 4.02 -7.53
CA ILE A 95 -27.57 4.08 -6.96
C ILE A 95 -28.12 5.51 -7.02
N VAL A 96 -27.33 6.49 -6.59
CA VAL A 96 -27.74 7.91 -6.61
C VAL A 96 -28.00 8.37 -8.04
N VAL A 97 -27.10 8.03 -8.98
CA VAL A 97 -27.26 8.35 -10.41
C VAL A 97 -28.54 7.70 -10.96
N SER A 98 -28.82 6.44 -10.61
CA SER A 98 -30.04 5.75 -11.03
C SER A 98 -31.29 6.45 -10.52
N ILE A 99 -31.37 6.76 -9.22
CA ILE A 99 -32.54 7.43 -8.62
C ILE A 99 -32.75 8.81 -9.27
N ALA A 100 -31.69 9.61 -9.40
CA ALA A 100 -31.75 10.92 -10.02
C ALA A 100 -32.24 10.84 -11.48
N THR A 101 -31.74 9.86 -12.23
CA THR A 101 -32.17 9.62 -13.61
C THR A 101 -33.64 9.22 -13.67
N THR A 102 -34.11 8.33 -12.79
CA THR A 102 -35.52 7.92 -12.74
C THR A 102 -36.44 9.09 -12.42
N LEU A 103 -36.07 9.93 -11.45
CA LEU A 103 -36.85 11.12 -11.08
C LEU A 103 -36.91 12.15 -12.22
N LEU A 104 -35.80 12.37 -12.91
CA LEU A 104 -35.75 13.24 -14.09
C LEU A 104 -36.65 12.71 -15.21
N THR A 105 -36.59 11.41 -15.50
CA THR A 105 -37.43 10.78 -16.53
C THR A 105 -38.92 10.90 -16.18
N LEU A 106 -39.28 10.66 -14.92
CA LEU A 106 -40.67 10.83 -14.46
C LEU A 106 -41.14 12.28 -14.62
N TRP A 107 -40.33 13.25 -14.19
CA TRP A 107 -40.66 14.67 -14.32
C TRP A 107 -40.84 15.10 -15.78
N LEU A 108 -39.93 14.69 -16.67
CA LEU A 108 -40.05 14.95 -18.10
C LEU A 108 -41.28 14.28 -18.72
N SER A 109 -41.67 13.10 -18.25
CA SER A 109 -42.86 12.40 -18.76
C SER A 109 -44.18 13.04 -18.33
N THR A 110 -44.17 13.82 -17.24
CA THR A 110 -45.35 14.56 -16.76
C THR A 110 -45.51 15.95 -17.39
N LEU A 111 -44.53 16.38 -18.19
CA LEU A 111 -44.45 17.69 -18.84
C LEU A 111 -44.98 17.60 -20.27
#